data_AF-A0A920VLE2-F1
#
_entry.id   AF-A0A920VLE2-F1
#
_cell.length_a   1.000
_cell.length_b   1.000
_cell.length_c   1.000
_cell.angle_alpha   90.00
_cell.angle_beta   90.00
_cell.angle_gamma   90.00
#
_symmetry.space_group_name_H-M   'P 1'
#
loop_
_entity.id
_entity.type
_entity.pdbx_description
1 polymer ?
#
loop_
_entity_poly.entity_id
_entity_poly.type
_entity_poly.pdbx_seq_one_letter_code
_entity_poly.pdbx_strand_id
1 'polypeptide(L)'
;MGVNFLGVTGRVAFPLLGEMEQRGLVIDAYWADDARIEERTENAFEAQEIAAVRSDSEWTGLYFGGTAFKKQRLVDPIHYVLGGRGSLSLDGCGHDIRFCDRPDRGSQKDR
;
A
#
# COMPACT_ATOMS: atom_id res chain seq x y z
N MET A 1 -15.01 -0.92 -8.58
CA MET A 1 -14.89 -2.08 -7.68
C MET A 1 -13.52 -2.09 -7.01
N GLY A 2 -13.46 -2.24 -5.67
CA GLY A 2 -12.21 -2.51 -4.95
C GLY A 2 -12.20 -3.92 -4.38
N VAL A 3 -11.02 -4.56 -4.31
CA VAL A 3 -10.87 -5.95 -3.84
C VAL A 3 -9.82 -6.07 -2.73
N ASN A 4 -9.95 -7.12 -1.93
CA ASN A 4 -8.97 -7.51 -0.91
C ASN A 4 -8.81 -9.03 -0.99
N PHE A 5 -7.56 -9.47 -1.08
CA PHE A 5 -7.20 -10.87 -1.13
C PHE A 5 -6.55 -11.25 0.19
N LEU A 6 -7.22 -12.15 0.92
CA LEU A 6 -6.78 -12.53 2.26
C LEU A 6 -5.45 -13.28 2.20
N GLY A 7 -4.45 -12.81 2.93
CA GLY A 7 -3.12 -13.44 2.99
C GLY A 7 -2.32 -13.40 1.68
N VAL A 8 -2.73 -12.60 0.71
CA VAL A 8 -2.05 -12.44 -0.57
C VAL A 8 -1.31 -11.10 -0.58
N THR A 9 -0.05 -11.12 -1.01
CA THR A 9 0.77 -9.92 -1.14
C THR A 9 0.62 -9.29 -2.53
N GLY A 10 1.03 -8.03 -2.68
CA GLY A 10 1.05 -7.35 -3.97
C GLY A 10 1.83 -8.11 -5.05
N ARG A 11 2.88 -8.85 -4.67
CA ARG A 11 3.69 -9.69 -5.56
C ARG A 11 2.85 -10.69 -6.38
N VAL A 12 1.78 -11.23 -5.82
CA VAL A 12 0.89 -12.17 -6.51
C VAL A 12 -0.34 -11.46 -7.08
N ALA A 13 -0.85 -10.45 -6.38
CA ALA A 13 -2.07 -9.76 -6.76
C ALA A 13 -1.89 -8.92 -8.04
N PHE A 14 -0.80 -8.18 -8.19
CA PHE A 14 -0.65 -7.22 -9.30
C PHE A 14 -0.68 -7.88 -10.69
N PRO A 15 0.05 -8.98 -10.96
CA PRO A 15 -0.03 -9.63 -12.27
C PRO A 15 -1.44 -10.10 -12.63
N LEU A 16 -2.20 -10.61 -11.66
CA LEU A 16 -3.59 -11.03 -11.86
C LEU A 16 -4.51 -9.85 -12.17
N LEU A 17 -4.33 -8.74 -11.45
CA LEU A 17 -5.11 -7.51 -11.68
C LEU A 17 -4.80 -6.90 -13.06
N GLY A 18 -3.54 -6.96 -13.50
CA GLY A 18 -3.13 -6.56 -14.84
C GLY A 18 -3.78 -7.41 -15.93
N GLU A 19 -3.75 -8.74 -15.80
CA GLU A 19 -4.41 -9.65 -16.73
C GLU A 19 -5.93 -9.39 -16.81
N MET A 20 -6.57 -9.17 -15.65
CA MET A 20 -8.00 -8.82 -15.60
C MET A 20 -8.29 -7.51 -16.33
N GLU A 21 -7.48 -6.47 -16.13
CA GLU A 21 -7.64 -5.17 -16.80
C GLU A 21 -7.46 -5.31 -18.33
N GLN A 22 -6.46 -6.07 -18.79
CA GLN A 22 -6.25 -6.37 -20.21
C GLN A 22 -7.44 -7.13 -20.84
N ARG A 23 -8.17 -7.91 -20.04
CA ARG A 23 -9.40 -8.62 -20.45
C ARG A 23 -10.66 -7.75 -20.35
N GLY A 24 -10.53 -6.48 -19.98
CA GLY A 24 -11.63 -5.53 -19.84
C GLY A 24 -12.34 -5.55 -18.49
N LEU A 25 -11.80 -6.26 -17.49
CA LEU A 25 -12.33 -6.31 -16.12
C LEU A 25 -11.56 -5.32 -15.23
N VAL A 26 -12.07 -4.10 -15.15
CA VAL A 26 -11.41 -3.03 -14.40
C VAL A 26 -11.68 -3.18 -12.89
N ILE A 27 -10.59 -3.34 -12.12
CA ILE A 27 -10.60 -3.27 -10.66
C ILE A 27 -9.91 -1.97 -10.25
N ASP A 28 -10.67 -1.07 -9.63
CA ASP A 28 -10.24 0.30 -9.32
C ASP A 28 -9.25 0.35 -8.16
N ALA A 29 -9.29 -0.62 -7.26
CA ALA A 29 -8.45 -0.63 -6.08
C ALA A 29 -8.16 -2.03 -5.54
N TYR A 30 -6.98 -2.17 -4.94
CA TYR A 30 -6.54 -3.36 -4.23
C TYR A 30 -6.01 -2.97 -2.85
N TRP A 31 -6.50 -3.67 -1.83
CA TRP A 31 -6.00 -3.57 -0.46
C TRP A 31 -5.29 -4.87 -0.07
N ALA A 32 -3.97 -4.80 0.17
CA ALA A 32 -3.18 -5.92 0.70
C ALA A 32 -3.21 -5.97 2.23
N ASP A 33 -3.32 -7.17 2.80
CA ASP A 33 -3.31 -7.36 4.27
C ASP A 33 -1.94 -7.05 4.89
N ASP A 34 -0.86 -7.36 4.16
CA ASP A 34 0.52 -7.13 4.56
C ASP A 34 1.28 -6.53 3.37
N ALA A 35 1.78 -5.31 3.54
CA ALA A 35 2.58 -4.60 2.54
C ALA A 35 4.06 -5.03 2.53
N ARG A 36 4.46 -5.91 3.45
CA ARG A 36 5.85 -6.41 3.61
C ARG A 36 6.85 -5.28 3.85
N ILE A 37 6.44 -4.27 4.61
CA ILE A 37 7.30 -3.16 5.04
C ILE A 37 7.83 -3.51 6.44
N GLU A 38 9.11 -3.81 6.53
CA GLU A 38 9.82 -3.96 7.80
C GLU A 38 10.40 -2.60 8.20
N GLU A 39 9.85 -1.98 9.24
CA GLU A 39 10.20 -0.64 9.69
C GLU A 39 11.52 -0.59 10.50
N ARG A 40 11.99 -1.73 11.01
CA ARG A 40 13.18 -1.80 11.87
C ARG A 40 14.49 -1.91 11.09
N THR A 41 14.39 -2.07 9.78
CA THR A 41 15.52 -2.20 8.88
C THR A 41 15.44 -1.11 7.82
N GLU A 42 16.59 -0.58 7.43
CA GLU A 42 16.67 0.28 6.25
C GLU A 42 16.53 -0.54 4.95
N ASN A 43 16.72 -1.86 5.03
CA ASN A 43 16.70 -2.73 3.87
C ASN A 43 15.30 -3.33 3.61
N ALA A 44 14.50 -2.62 2.82
CA ALA A 44 13.12 -3.00 2.50
C ALA A 44 13.01 -3.90 1.24
N PHE A 45 13.78 -4.99 1.17
CA PHE A 45 13.87 -5.86 -0.02
C PHE A 45 12.51 -6.34 -0.54
N GLU A 46 11.64 -6.84 0.33
CA GLU A 46 10.31 -7.33 -0.08
C GLU A 46 9.39 -6.22 -0.60
N ALA A 47 9.45 -5.03 0.02
CA ALA A 47 8.69 -3.88 -0.45
C ALA A 47 9.19 -3.40 -1.83
N GLN A 48 10.50 -3.45 -2.07
CA GLN A 48 11.10 -3.14 -3.37
C GLN A 48 10.67 -4.16 -4.44
N GLU A 49 10.66 -5.45 -4.11
CA GLU A 49 10.18 -6.49 -5.01
C GLU A 49 8.70 -6.26 -5.38
N ILE A 50 7.85 -5.96 -4.39
CA ILE A 50 6.43 -5.65 -4.61
C ILE A 50 6.26 -4.41 -5.50
N ALA A 51 7.09 -3.39 -5.33
CA ALA A 51 7.07 -2.19 -6.16
C ALA A 51 7.48 -2.49 -7.61
N ALA A 52 8.50 -3.34 -7.82
CA ALA A 52 8.91 -3.77 -9.15
C ALA A 52 7.79 -4.55 -9.86
N VAL A 53 7.21 -5.55 -9.18
CA VAL A 53 6.09 -6.33 -9.75
C VAL A 53 4.88 -5.44 -10.07
N ARG A 54 4.60 -4.43 -9.24
CA ARG A 54 3.54 -3.46 -9.55
C ARG A 54 3.81 -2.74 -10.86
N SER A 55 5.02 -2.22 -11.03
CA SER A 55 5.43 -1.51 -12.24
C SER A 55 5.29 -2.38 -13.48
N ASP A 56 5.63 -3.67 -13.36
CA ASP A 56 5.60 -4.62 -14.49
C ASP A 56 4.20 -5.15 -14.80
N SER A 57 3.25 -5.03 -13.86
CA SER A 57 1.90 -5.60 -14.01
C SER A 57 0.97 -4.83 -14.94
N GLU A 58 1.32 -3.60 -15.31
CA GLU A 58 0.47 -2.67 -16.08
C GLU A 58 -0.89 -2.32 -15.45
N TRP A 59 -1.17 -2.82 -14.24
CA TRP A 59 -2.42 -2.53 -13.53
C TRP A 59 -2.45 -1.08 -13.04
N THR A 60 -3.50 -0.35 -13.41
CA THR A 60 -3.58 1.11 -13.19
C THR A 60 -4.34 1.52 -11.92
N GLY A 61 -4.87 0.56 -11.19
CA GLY A 61 -5.68 0.80 -10.00
C GLY A 61 -4.90 1.31 -8.78
N LEU A 62 -5.68 1.74 -7.77
CA LEU A 62 -5.15 2.28 -6.53
C LEU A 62 -4.74 1.15 -5.58
N TYR A 63 -3.48 1.15 -5.18
CA TYR A 63 -2.95 0.20 -4.22
C TYR A 63 -2.89 0.81 -2.82
N PHE A 64 -3.54 0.15 -1.87
CA PHE A 64 -3.35 0.38 -0.45
C PHE A 64 -2.53 -0.77 0.12
N GLY A 65 -1.27 -0.47 0.42
CA GLY A 65 -0.36 -1.36 1.14
C GLY A 65 -0.28 -0.93 2.59
N GLY A 66 -0.78 -1.77 3.49
CA GLY A 66 -0.57 -1.60 4.93
C GLY A 66 -1.50 -2.50 5.70
N THR A 67 -1.11 -2.88 6.91
CA THR A 67 -2.00 -3.56 7.84
C THR A 67 -3.23 -2.71 8.10
N ALA A 68 -4.31 -2.96 7.36
CA ALA A 68 -5.64 -2.74 7.92
C ALA A 68 -5.72 -3.68 9.11
N PHE A 69 -5.85 -3.16 10.32
CA PHE A 69 -6.20 -3.98 11.48
C PHE A 69 -7.61 -4.55 11.27
N LYS A 70 -7.74 -5.58 10.43
CA LYS A 70 -8.93 -6.41 10.30
C LYS A 70 -8.94 -7.37 11.48
N LYS A 71 -9.38 -6.81 12.61
CA LYS A 71 -9.35 -7.40 13.96
C LYS A 71 -7.96 -7.71 14.53
N GLN A 72 -7.85 -7.26 15.78
CA GLN A 72 -6.70 -7.11 16.64
C GLN A 72 -6.26 -8.44 17.27
N ARG A 73 -4.94 -8.70 17.33
CA ARG A 73 -4.38 -9.78 18.15
C ARG A 73 -4.45 -9.41 19.64
N LEU A 74 -4.62 -10.41 20.51
CA LEU A 74 -4.52 -10.21 21.96
C LEU A 74 -3.12 -9.67 22.27
N VAL A 75 -3.06 -8.45 22.81
CA VAL A 75 -1.81 -7.82 23.25
C VAL A 75 -1.60 -8.25 24.70
N ASP A 76 -0.41 -8.75 25.02
CA ASP A 76 -0.02 -9.05 26.39
C ASP A 76 -0.14 -7.76 27.25
N PRO A 77 -0.81 -7.79 28.41
CA PRO A 77 -1.00 -6.61 29.24
C PRO A 77 0.26 -5.84 29.61
N ILE A 78 1.43 -6.49 29.63
CA ILE A 78 2.73 -5.84 29.88
C ILE A 78 3.04 -4.75 28.84
N HIS A 79 2.51 -4.87 27.62
CA HIS A 79 2.75 -3.91 26.55
C HIS A 79 1.75 -2.74 26.51
N TYR A 80 0.72 -2.72 27.36
CA TYR A 80 -0.23 -1.58 27.43
C TYR A 80 0.43 -0.29 27.92
N VAL A 81 1.38 -0.38 28.85
CA VAL A 81 2.01 0.80 29.45
C VAL A 81 2.99 1.49 28.48
N LEU A 82 3.54 0.77 27.51
CA LEU A 82 4.47 1.31 26.52
C LEU A 82 3.77 2.00 25.34
N GLY A 83 2.52 1.64 25.05
CA GLY A 83 1.72 2.30 24.00
C GLY A 83 1.15 3.67 24.40
N GLY A 84 1.18 4.03 25.69
CA GLY A 84 0.56 5.25 26.23
C GLY A 84 1.52 6.41 26.53
N ARG A 85 2.83 6.27 26.28
CA ARG A 85 3.82 7.34 26.52
C ARG A 85 4.66 7.63 25.29
N GLY A 86 3.98 8.02 24.21
CA GLY A 86 4.59 8.91 23.23
C GLY A 86 4.39 10.36 23.68
N SER A 87 5.22 10.86 24.60
CA SER A 87 5.39 12.32 24.72
C SER A 87 6.26 12.76 23.52
N LEU A 88 5.61 12.97 22.38
CA LEU A 88 6.21 13.74 21.30
C LEU A 88 6.22 15.19 21.77
N SER A 89 7.40 15.65 22.22
CA SER A 89 7.71 17.08 22.24
C SER A 89 7.63 17.56 20.79
N LEU A 90 6.65 18.41 20.50
CA LEU A 90 6.55 19.13 19.24
C LEU A 90 7.59 20.26 19.26
N ASP A 91 8.84 19.94 18.95
CA ASP A 91 9.82 20.91 18.47
C ASP A 91 10.15 20.57 17.02
N GLY A 92 9.79 21.51 16.14
CA GLY A 92 9.47 21.22 14.75
C GLY A 92 10.64 21.08 13.78
N CYS A 93 10.32 20.43 12.66
CA CYS A 93 10.59 20.93 11.31
C CYS A 93 9.82 20.04 10.34
N GLY A 94 8.86 20.64 9.62
CA GLY A 94 8.13 19.96 8.56
C GLY A 94 9.04 19.65 7.38
N HIS A 95 8.92 18.43 6.86
CA HIS A 95 9.29 18.13 5.48
C HIS A 95 8.27 17.18 4.85
N ASP A 96 7.81 17.59 3.67
CA ASP A 96 6.77 17.02 2.83
C ASP A 96 6.75 15.49 2.74
N ILE A 97 5.62 14.90 3.12
CA ILE A 97 5.19 13.62 2.55
C ILE A 97 4.43 13.97 1.26
N ARG A 98 5.13 13.96 0.12
CA ARG A 98 4.48 14.00 -1.19
C ARG A 98 3.67 12.72 -1.37
N PHE A 99 2.37 12.82 -1.13
CA PHE A 99 1.37 11.90 -1.65
C PHE A 99 1.63 11.72 -3.14
N CYS A 100 1.76 10.49 -3.62
CA CYS A 100 1.94 10.22 -5.05
C CYS A 100 0.69 10.69 -5.79
N ASP A 101 0.77 11.90 -6.34
CA ASP A 101 -0.25 12.47 -7.20
C ASP A 101 -0.34 11.66 -8.49
N ARG A 102 -1.57 11.31 -8.84
CA ARG A 102 -1.94 10.64 -10.09
C ARG A 102 -1.47 11.53 -11.26
N PRO A 103 -0.77 11.02 -12.29
CA PRO A 103 -0.54 11.83 -13.48
C PRO A 103 -1.89 12.07 -14.17
N ASP A 104 -2.28 13.34 -14.26
CA ASP A 104 -3.45 13.80 -14.99
C ASP A 104 -3.23 13.57 -16.49
N ARG A 105 -3.90 12.56 -17.06
CA ARG A 105 -3.90 12.34 -18.51
C ARG A 105 -4.84 13.37 -19.14
N GLY A 106 -4.23 14.47 -19.59
CA GLY A 106 -4.89 15.51 -20.37
C GLY A 106 -5.69 14.93 -21.52
N SER A 107 -6.98 15.25 -21.54
CA SER A 107 -7.89 15.01 -22.64
C SER A 107 -7.40 15.74 -23.88
N GLN A 108 -6.96 14.98 -24.88
CA GLN A 108 -6.81 15.42 -26.25
C GLN A 108 -8.18 15.92 -26.75
N LYS A 109 -8.26 17.18 -27.19
CA LYS A 109 -9.43 17.73 -27.89
C LYS A 109 -8.97 18.25 -29.24
N ASP A 110 -9.45 17.56 -30.27
CA ASP A 110 -9.41 17.99 -31.66
C ASP A 110 -10.00 19.40 -31.84
N ARG A 111 -9.20 20.30 -32.43
CA ARG A 111 -9.59 21.17 -33.56
C ARG A 111 -8.43 22.03 -34.04
#